data_AF-A0A1Q9XL78-F1
#
_entry.id   AF-A0A1Q9XL78-F1
#
_cell.length_a   1.000
_cell.length_b   1.000
_cell.length_c   1.000
_cell.angle_alpha   90.00
_cell.angle_beta   90.00
_cell.angle_gamma   90.00
#
_symmetry.space_group_name_H-M   'P 1'
#
loop_
_entity.id
_entity.type
_entity.pdbx_description
1 polymer ?
#
loop_
_entity_poly.entity_id
_entity_poly.type
_entity_poly.pdbx_seq_one_letter_code
_entity_poly.pdbx_strand_id
1 'polypeptide(L)' 'MSHQQSDSVLIPLTADEALVLFEFLQRFSSTDELTIEDQSEQRALWNLCCLFEKHLSVPFDANYAETLRAAQDRLRDEC' A
#
# COMPACT_ATOMS: atom_id res chain seq x y z
N MET A 1 -9.63 26.15 -12.03
CA MET A 1 -8.88 24.87 -12.12
C MET A 1 -9.05 24.20 -10.78
N SER A 2 -9.84 23.12 -10.74
CA SER A 2 -10.23 22.48 -9.49
C SER A 2 -9.02 21.81 -8.87
N HIS A 3 -8.65 22.21 -7.65
CA HIS A 3 -7.70 21.45 -6.83
C HIS A 3 -8.37 20.11 -6.53
N GLN A 4 -7.89 19.04 -7.17
CA GLN A 4 -8.24 17.69 -6.74
C GLN A 4 -7.59 17.51 -5.37
N GLN A 5 -8.39 17.57 -4.32
CA GLN A 5 -7.94 17.29 -2.97
C GLN A 5 -7.56 15.81 -2.96
N SER A 6 -6.27 15.51 -2.98
CA SER A 6 -5.81 14.14 -2.75
C SER A 6 -6.14 13.79 -1.31
N ASP A 7 -7.19 13.00 -1.08
CA ASP A 7 -7.47 12.44 0.24
C ASP A 7 -6.27 11.60 0.66
N SER A 8 -5.45 12.15 1.55
CA SER A 8 -4.26 11.49 2.09
C SER A 8 -4.67 10.58 3.24
N VAL A 9 -4.17 9.33 3.23
CA VAL A 9 -4.36 8.38 4.33
C VAL A 9 -3.13 8.39 5.22
N LEU A 10 -3.31 8.59 6.53
CA LEU A 10 -2.24 8.45 7.52
C LEU A 10 -2.22 7.01 8.04
N ILE A 11 -1.07 6.33 7.91
CA ILE A 11 -0.88 4.97 8.39
C ILE A 11 0.25 4.95 9.42
N PRO A 12 -0.06 4.72 10.71
CA PRO A 12 0.96 4.68 11.75
C PRO A 12 1.73 3.35 11.70
N LEU A 13 3.05 3.44 11.56
CA LEU A 13 3.97 2.30 11.65
C LEU A 13 4.87 2.48 12.87
N THR A 14 5.32 1.37 13.46
CA THR A 14 6.44 1.40 14.41
C THR A 14 7.76 1.67 13.67
N ALA A 15 8.78 2.13 14.39
CA ALA A 15 10.10 2.38 13.80
C ALA A 15 10.70 1.11 13.17
N ASP A 16 10.51 -0.04 13.81
CA ASP A 16 11.04 -1.32 13.33
C ASP A 16 10.31 -1.80 12.05
N GLU A 17 8.98 -1.70 12.02
CA GLU A 17 8.19 -2.03 10.83
C GLU A 17 8.56 -1.14 9.65
N ALA A 18 8.73 0.16 9.89
CA ALA A 18 9.12 1.11 8.86
C ALA A 18 10.49 0.77 8.26
N LEU A 19 11.47 0.38 9.09
CA LEU A 19 12.80 0.00 8.62
C LEU A 19 12.78 -1.29 7.80
N VAL A 20 12.07 -2.31 8.28
CA VAL A 20 11.95 -3.59 7.56
C VAL A 20 11.22 -3.41 6.23
N LEU A 21 10.11 -2.68 6.20
CA LEU A 21 9.36 -2.40 4.98
C LEU A 21 10.17 -1.54 4.00
N PHE A 22 11.00 -0.62 4.49
CA PHE A 22 11.88 0.18 3.64
C PHE A 22 12.91 -0.69 2.91
N GLU A 23 13.63 -1.57 3.62
CA GLU A 23 14.59 -2.48 2.99
C GLU A 23 13.89 -3.44 2.01
N PHE A 24 12.73 -3.97 2.38
CA PHE A 24 11.92 -4.81 1.49
C PHE A 24 11.54 -4.11 0.18
N LEU A 25 11.11 -2.84 0.25
CA LEU A 25 10.76 -2.04 -0.93
C LEU A 25 12.00 -1.62 -1.75
N GLN A 26 13.13 -1.35 -1.09
CA GLN A 26 14.40 -1.06 -1.77
C GLN A 26 14.89 -2.26 -2.57
N ARG A 27 14.73 -3.47 -2.02
CA ARG A 27 15.01 -4.72 -2.75
C ARG A 27 14.12 -4.84 -3.97
N PHE A 28 12.80 -4.68 -3.82
CA PHE A 28 11.86 -4.68 -4.95
C PHE A 28 12.23 -3.66 -6.04
N SER A 29 12.57 -2.42 -5.66
CA SER A 29 12.99 -1.39 -6.61
C SER A 29 14.23 -1.81 -7.44
N SER A 30 15.08 -2.67 -6.89
CA SER A 30 16.30 -3.15 -7.52
C SER A 30 16.11 -4.43 -8.34
N THR A 31 15.18 -5.30 -7.93
CA THR A 31 15.03 -6.65 -8.50
C THR A 31 13.71 -6.85 -9.26
N ASP A 32 12.73 -5.96 -9.07
CA ASP A 32 11.34 -6.11 -9.50
C ASP A 32 10.63 -7.34 -8.92
N GLU A 33 11.15 -7.89 -7.81
CA GLU A 33 10.63 -9.08 -7.15
C GLU A 33 10.20 -8.79 -5.69
N LEU A 34 8.98 -9.19 -5.34
CA LEU A 34 8.44 -9.10 -3.96
C LEU A 34 8.45 -10.49 -3.30
N THR A 35 9.64 -10.98 -2.97
CA THR A 35 9.84 -12.23 -2.24
C THR A 35 10.12 -11.97 -0.76
N ILE A 36 9.63 -12.86 0.10
CA ILE A 36 9.94 -12.85 1.53
C ILE A 36 11.28 -13.54 1.76
N GLU A 37 12.26 -12.80 2.27
CA GLU A 37 13.59 -13.34 2.61
C GLU A 37 13.75 -13.53 4.13
N ASP A 38 13.04 -12.74 4.93
CA ASP A 38 13.04 -12.85 6.39
C ASP A 38 11.62 -12.85 6.96
N GLN A 39 11.41 -13.56 8.07
CA GLN A 39 10.10 -13.66 8.72
C GLN A 39 9.58 -12.31 9.22
N SER A 40 10.47 -11.38 9.57
CA SER A 40 10.09 -10.03 9.99
C SER A 40 9.41 -9.23 8.88
N GLU A 41 9.78 -9.45 7.61
CA GLU A 41 9.13 -8.83 6.45
C GLU A 41 7.68 -9.31 6.35
N GLN A 42 7.46 -10.61 6.50
CA GLN A 42 6.11 -11.18 6.52
C GLN A 42 5.27 -10.61 7.68
N ARG A 43 5.86 -10.48 8.87
CA ARG A 43 5.18 -9.88 10.02
C ARG A 43 4.80 -8.42 9.76
N ALA A 44 5.71 -7.63 9.23
CA ALA A 44 5.47 -6.21 8.95
C ALA A 44 4.39 -6.03 7.87
N LEU A 45 4.41 -6.86 6.81
CA LEU A 45 3.38 -6.85 5.77
C LEU A 45 2.00 -7.24 6.31
N TRP A 46 1.91 -8.25 7.17
CA TRP A 46 0.63 -8.59 7.83
C TRP A 46 0.10 -7.45 8.70
N ASN A 47 0.96 -6.81 9.48
CA ASN A 47 0.57 -5.68 10.30
C ASN A 47 0.08 -4.51 9.42
N LEU A 48 0.77 -4.24 8.31
CA LEU A 48 0.37 -3.23 7.33
C LEU A 48 -0.98 -3.55 6.68
N CYS A 49 -1.24 -4.80 6.30
CA CYS A 49 -2.56 -5.24 5.82
C CYS A 49 -3.66 -4.96 6.84
N CYS A 50 -3.44 -5.30 8.11
CA CYS A 50 -4.40 -5.00 9.17
C CYS A 50 -4.66 -3.50 9.35
N LEU A 51 -3.66 -2.64 9.09
CA LEU A 51 -3.86 -1.19 9.10
C LEU A 51 -4.71 -0.74 7.90
N PHE A 52 -4.44 -1.26 6.70
CA PHE A 52 -5.26 -0.96 5.52
C PHE A 52 -6.72 -1.38 5.72
N GLU A 53 -6.98 -2.56 6.26
CA GLU A 53 -8.35 -3.03 6.55
C GLU A 53 -9.11 -2.11 7.51
N LYS A 54 -8.41 -1.46 8.45
CA LYS A 54 -9.01 -0.48 9.37
C LYS A 54 -9.35 0.84 8.69
N HIS A 55 -8.54 1.27 7.72
CA HIS A 55 -8.68 2.57 7.07
C HIS A 55 -9.54 2.51 5.81
N LEU A 56 -9.52 1.39 5.08
CA LEU A 56 -10.27 1.19 3.85
C LEU A 56 -11.58 0.47 4.21
N SER A 57 -12.67 1.22 4.33
CA SER A 57 -14.03 0.65 4.39
C SER A 57 -14.51 0.12 3.02
N VAL A 58 -13.81 0.50 1.95
CA VAL A 58 -14.14 0.26 0.54
C VAL A 58 -14.19 -1.23 0.12
N PRO A 59 -13.37 -2.16 0.65
CA PRO A 59 -13.44 -3.58 0.28
C PRO A 59 -14.78 -4.26 0.58
N PHE A 60 -15.60 -3.66 1.43
CA PHE A 60 -16.94 -4.15 1.78
C PHE A 60 -18.05 -3.46 1.00
N ASP A 61 -17.71 -2.55 0.10
CA ASP A 61 -18.65 -1.77 -0.68
C ASP A 61 -18.99 -2.48 -1.99
N ALA A 62 -20.25 -2.40 -2.43
CA ALA A 62 -20.73 -3.13 -3.62
C ALA A 62 -19.97 -2.74 -4.90
N ASN A 63 -19.39 -1.54 -4.92
CA ASN A 63 -18.67 -0.96 -6.05
C ASN A 63 -17.14 -1.05 -5.91
N TYR A 64 -16.61 -1.89 -5.02
CA TYR A 64 -15.17 -2.00 -4.77
C TYR A 64 -14.34 -2.17 -6.04
N ALA A 65 -14.79 -3.02 -6.97
CA ALA A 65 -14.08 -3.28 -8.21
C ALA A 65 -13.95 -2.03 -9.11
N GLU A 66 -15.00 -1.22 -9.19
CA GLU A 66 -15.00 0.03 -9.97
C GLU A 66 -14.10 1.08 -9.30
N THR A 67 -14.21 1.22 -7.98
CA THR A 67 -13.36 2.13 -7.19
C THR A 67 -11.88 1.75 -7.31
N LEU A 68 -11.56 0.45 -7.25
CA LEU A 68 -10.20 -0.06 -7.43
C LEU A 68 -9.69 0.23 -8.84
N ARG A 69 -10.51 -0.01 -9.89
CA ARG A 69 -10.12 0.29 -11.27
C ARG A 69 -9.80 1.77 -11.44
N ALA A 70 -10.69 2.64 -10.97
CA ALA A 70 -10.47 4.09 -11.05
C ALA A 70 -9.21 4.52 -10.27
N ALA A 71 -8.89 3.88 -9.14
CA ALA A 71 -7.67 4.15 -8.40
C ALA A 71 -6.42 3.69 -9.16
N GLN A 72 -6.45 2.51 -9.78
CA GLN A 72 -5.36 2.00 -10.62
C GLN A 72 -5.12 2.92 -11.81
N ASP A 73 -6.17 3.36 -12.50
CA ASP A 73 -6.05 4.23 -13.67
C ASP A 73 -5.45 5.59 -13.33
N ARG A 74 -5.69 6.11 -12.11
CA ARG A 74 -5.04 7.34 -11.62
C ARG A 74 -3.56 7.17 -11.24
N LEU A 75 -3.11 5.94 -10.96
CA LEU A 75 -1.73 5.64 -10.54
C LEU A 75 -0.86 5.11 -11.68
N ARG A 76 -1.44 4.74 -12.82
CA ARG A 76 -0.67 4.35 -14.00
C ARG A 76 0.04 5.56 -14.58
N ASP A 77 1.30 5.38 -14.94
CA ASP A 77 2.02 6.36 -15.72
C ASP A 77 1.34 6.57 -17.09
N GLU A 78 1.39 7.81 -17.59
CA GLU A 78 1.02 8.09 -18.98
C GLU A 78 2.04 7.39 -19.89
N CYS A 79 1.55 6.51 -20.77
CA CYS A 79 2.39 5.82 -21.77
C CYS A 79 2.99 6.79 -22.80
#